data_AF-A0A8S9YC63-F1
#
_entry.id   AF-A0A8S9YC63-F1
#
_cell.length_a   1.000
_cell.length_b   1.000
_cell.length_c   1.000
_cell.angle_alpha   90.00
_cell.angle_beta   90.00
_cell.angle_gamma   90.00
#
_symmetry.space_group_name_H-M   'P 1'
#
loop_
_entity.id
_entity.type
_entity.pdbx_description
1 polymer ?
#
loop_
_entity_poly.entity_id
_entity_poly.type
_entity_poly.pdbx_seq_one_letter_code
_entity_poly.pdbx_strand_id
1 'polypeptide(L)'
;MAFFSSGFVLSKIPVGKCLRCSRLHFSNGLKSTSGTNTPSGAADYVKKSEELANKYTKHIDDAVNRWAKCDEIYSGKERDFQRFPAVKYPLTHPKVRLGFLPDSWFQALYPKTGVTGPYLFLFGTSAFLISKEIWVVDPHFIELGVFVIVMTGLIKKFGPSFSKYLDKQIEEVENTRYYQPLKALNSHLDRMVATADQEIARASAVASLVNAKVENVELQLEAAYRERLQQVYRAVHRRLDYHVERENTRRRFQQQHMVNWVVDQVVRGITPVQEKETLSQCIMELRRLSQLNKTATMA
;
A
#
# COMPACT_ATOMS: atom_id res chain seq x y z
N MET A 1 -6.57 -13.52 32.07
CA MET A 1 -8.03 -13.51 31.84
C MET A 1 -8.51 -12.06 31.80
N ALA A 2 -8.12 -11.33 30.75
CA ALA A 2 -8.60 -10.00 30.42
C ALA A 2 -9.22 -10.11 29.02
N PHE A 3 -10.46 -10.61 28.98
CA PHE A 3 -11.20 -10.73 27.74
C PHE A 3 -11.72 -9.35 27.36
N PHE A 4 -11.14 -8.80 26.30
CA PHE A 4 -11.74 -7.90 25.32
C PHE A 4 -13.07 -7.25 25.74
N SER A 5 -12.98 -6.19 26.55
CA SER A 5 -13.93 -5.08 26.49
C SER A 5 -13.50 -4.18 25.33
N SER A 6 -13.72 -4.66 24.12
CA SER A 6 -13.61 -3.84 22.91
C SER A 6 -14.90 -4.05 22.15
N GLY A 7 -15.95 -3.34 22.57
CA GLY A 7 -17.10 -3.09 21.73
C GLY A 7 -16.57 -2.40 20.47
N PHE A 8 -16.29 -3.18 19.44
CA PHE A 8 -15.81 -2.68 18.17
C PHE A 8 -17.00 -2.01 17.52
N VAL A 9 -16.97 -0.67 17.58
CA VAL A 9 -17.92 0.26 16.98
C VAL A 9 -17.88 0.09 15.45
N LEU A 10 -18.54 -0.95 14.94
CA LEU A 10 -18.81 -1.14 13.51
C LEU A 10 -20.13 -0.46 13.08
N SER A 11 -20.82 0.25 13.99
CA SER A 11 -22.08 0.93 13.73
C SER A 11 -21.95 2.30 13.04
N LYS A 12 -20.76 2.69 12.57
CA LYS A 12 -20.52 4.06 12.08
C LYS A 12 -19.66 4.17 10.81
N ILE A 13 -19.61 3.15 9.96
CA ILE A 13 -19.06 3.33 8.61
C ILE A 13 -20.21 3.66 7.64
N PRO A 14 -20.33 4.90 7.12
CA PRO A 14 -21.40 5.30 6.22
C PRO A 14 -21.13 4.82 4.78
N VAL A 15 -20.78 3.54 4.58
CA VAL A 15 -20.49 3.00 3.23
C VAL A 15 -21.74 3.05 2.35
N GLY A 16 -22.93 2.85 2.95
CA GLY A 16 -24.21 2.92 2.26
C GLY A 16 -24.64 4.32 1.81
N LYS A 17 -24.12 5.39 2.44
CA LYS A 17 -24.39 6.78 2.01
C LYS A 17 -23.41 7.26 0.94
N CYS A 18 -22.13 6.89 1.03
CA CYS A 18 -21.14 7.25 0.01
C CYS A 18 -21.44 6.58 -1.34
N LEU A 19 -21.72 5.26 -1.37
CA LEU A 19 -22.04 4.57 -2.63
C LEU A 19 -23.34 5.08 -3.27
N ARG A 20 -24.33 5.46 -2.45
CA ARG A 20 -25.62 5.98 -2.95
C ARG A 20 -25.50 7.43 -3.45
N CYS A 21 -24.66 8.27 -2.83
CA CYS A 21 -24.34 9.61 -3.33
C CYS A 21 -23.48 9.59 -4.61
N SER A 22 -22.48 8.70 -4.69
CA SER A 22 -21.66 8.53 -5.91
C SER A 22 -22.50 7.98 -7.07
N ARG A 23 -23.45 7.08 -6.80
CA ARG A 23 -24.43 6.60 -7.80
C ARG A 23 -25.31 7.73 -8.34
N LEU A 24 -25.72 8.67 -7.50
CA LEU A 24 -26.53 9.83 -7.91
C LEU A 24 -25.71 10.88 -8.70
N HIS A 25 -24.47 11.15 -8.29
CA HIS A 25 -23.61 12.10 -9.02
C HIS A 25 -23.17 11.58 -10.40
N PHE A 26 -22.85 10.28 -10.50
CA PHE A 26 -22.48 9.64 -11.77
C PHE A 26 -23.68 9.47 -12.70
N SER A 27 -24.86 9.11 -12.18
CA SER A 27 -26.10 9.03 -12.95
C SER A 27 -26.57 10.38 -13.47
N ASN A 28 -26.36 11.47 -12.73
CA ASN A 28 -26.76 12.81 -13.16
C ASN A 28 -25.81 13.39 -14.22
N GLY A 29 -24.51 13.06 -14.17
CA GLY A 29 -23.54 13.43 -15.20
C GLY A 29 -23.74 12.71 -16.55
N LEU A 30 -24.22 11.45 -16.52
CA LEU A 30 -24.54 10.69 -17.74
C LEU A 30 -25.90 11.05 -18.36
N LYS A 31 -26.82 11.66 -17.59
CA LYS A 31 -28.13 12.08 -18.12
C LYS A 31 -28.05 13.36 -18.95
N SER A 32 -27.12 14.28 -18.68
CA SER A 32 -26.99 15.53 -19.44
C SER A 32 -26.34 15.37 -20.82
N THR A 33 -25.71 14.23 -21.11
CA THR A 33 -25.11 13.92 -22.42
C THR A 33 -25.98 13.05 -23.31
N SER A 34 -27.27 12.87 -22.98
CA SER A 34 -28.22 12.05 -23.76
C SER A 34 -28.83 12.76 -24.98
N GLY A 35 -28.32 13.94 -25.35
CA GLY A 35 -28.64 14.60 -26.61
C GLY A 35 -27.74 14.10 -27.74
N THR A 36 -28.31 13.27 -28.63
CA THR A 36 -27.80 12.80 -29.94
C THR A 36 -26.93 11.52 -29.95
N ASN A 37 -27.57 10.44 -30.44
CA ASN A 37 -26.98 9.24 -31.05
C ASN A 37 -25.93 8.45 -30.23
N THR A 38 -26.39 7.77 -29.18
CA THR A 38 -25.62 6.66 -28.58
C THR A 38 -25.67 5.45 -29.53
N PRO A 39 -24.54 4.89 -29.99
CA PRO A 39 -24.55 3.66 -30.79
C PRO A 39 -25.17 2.53 -29.95
N SER A 40 -26.06 1.72 -30.53
CA SER A 40 -26.86 0.69 -29.85
C SER A 40 -26.06 -0.19 -28.87
N GLY A 41 -24.81 -0.50 -29.20
CA GLY A 41 -23.91 -1.28 -28.33
C GLY A 41 -23.53 -0.61 -27.01
N ALA A 42 -23.41 0.72 -26.92
CA ALA A 42 -23.00 1.40 -25.69
C ALA A 42 -24.08 1.31 -24.60
N ALA A 43 -25.36 1.36 -24.97
CA ALA A 43 -26.46 1.13 -24.04
C ALA A 43 -26.45 -0.30 -23.48
N ASP A 44 -26.09 -1.29 -24.29
CA ASP A 44 -26.00 -2.69 -23.87
C ASP A 44 -24.84 -2.93 -22.88
N TYR A 45 -23.69 -2.27 -23.07
CA TYR A 45 -22.58 -2.32 -22.10
C TYR A 45 -22.93 -1.70 -20.75
N VAL A 46 -23.69 -0.59 -20.74
CA VAL A 46 -24.16 0.05 -19.50
C VAL A 46 -25.09 -0.90 -18.76
N LYS A 47 -26.08 -1.49 -19.43
CA LYS A 47 -26.99 -2.48 -18.83
C LYS A 47 -26.23 -3.67 -18.25
N LYS A 48 -25.28 -4.24 -19.00
CA LYS A 48 -24.45 -5.36 -18.53
C LYS A 48 -23.62 -4.99 -17.29
N SER A 49 -23.12 -3.76 -17.23
CA SER A 49 -22.35 -3.25 -16.09
C SER A 49 -23.23 -3.07 -14.85
N GLU A 50 -24.46 -2.55 -15.03
CA GLU A 50 -25.45 -2.41 -13.96
C GLU A 50 -25.92 -3.76 -13.43
N GLU A 51 -26.18 -4.74 -14.31
CA GLU A 51 -26.51 -6.11 -13.94
C GLU A 51 -25.40 -6.77 -13.12
N LEU A 52 -24.15 -6.61 -13.56
CA LEU A 52 -22.97 -7.12 -12.85
C LEU A 52 -22.86 -6.48 -11.45
N ALA A 53 -22.99 -5.15 -11.35
CA ALA A 53 -22.95 -4.43 -10.08
C ALA A 53 -24.06 -4.91 -9.12
N ASN A 54 -25.28 -5.07 -9.63
CA ASN A 54 -26.42 -5.56 -8.85
C ASN A 54 -26.20 -7.01 -8.37
N LYS A 55 -25.51 -7.86 -9.15
CA LYS A 55 -25.14 -9.21 -8.72
C LYS A 55 -24.16 -9.17 -7.54
N TYR A 56 -23.12 -8.34 -7.62
CA TYR A 56 -22.15 -8.18 -6.52
C TYR A 56 -22.79 -7.62 -5.25
N THR A 57 -23.65 -6.61 -5.35
CA THR A 57 -24.34 -6.06 -4.17
C THR A 57 -25.21 -7.10 -3.49
N LYS A 58 -25.96 -7.92 -4.26
CA LYS A 58 -26.75 -9.03 -3.70
C LYS A 58 -25.89 -10.03 -2.94
N HIS A 59 -24.73 -10.40 -3.50
CA HIS A 59 -23.81 -11.32 -2.81
C HIS A 59 -23.29 -10.75 -1.49
N ILE A 60 -23.00 -9.45 -1.45
CA ILE A 60 -22.56 -8.76 -0.22
C ILE A 60 -23.70 -8.71 0.80
N ASP A 61 -24.90 -8.30 0.39
CA ASP A 61 -26.07 -8.24 1.27
C ASP A 61 -26.41 -9.62 1.85
N ASP A 62 -26.39 -10.67 1.01
CA ASP A 62 -26.58 -12.04 1.46
C ASP A 62 -25.49 -12.49 2.45
N ALA A 63 -24.24 -12.09 2.23
CA ALA A 63 -23.14 -12.40 3.15
C ALA A 63 -23.36 -11.71 4.50
N VAL A 64 -23.69 -10.42 4.51
CA VAL A 64 -24.01 -9.65 5.73
C VAL A 64 -25.18 -10.30 6.48
N ASN A 65 -26.24 -10.69 5.77
CA ASN A 65 -27.39 -11.38 6.37
C ASN A 65 -27.01 -12.73 6.97
N ARG A 66 -26.14 -13.52 6.31
CA ARG A 66 -25.62 -14.77 6.88
C ARG A 66 -24.80 -14.53 8.14
N TRP A 67 -23.94 -13.51 8.15
CA TRP A 67 -23.15 -13.15 9.33
C TRP A 67 -24.03 -12.70 10.50
N ALA A 68 -25.02 -11.85 10.24
CA ALA A 68 -25.98 -11.43 11.26
C ALA A 68 -26.75 -12.62 11.85
N LYS A 69 -27.19 -13.56 11.01
CA LYS A 69 -27.84 -14.80 11.47
C LYS A 69 -26.90 -15.69 12.28
N CYS A 70 -25.63 -15.83 11.87
CA CYS A 70 -24.64 -16.57 12.65
C CYS A 70 -24.42 -15.92 14.02
N ASP A 71 -24.28 -14.60 14.08
CA ASP A 71 -24.11 -13.89 15.35
C ASP A 71 -25.32 -14.06 16.28
N GLU A 72 -26.53 -14.03 15.73
CA GLU A 72 -27.75 -14.36 16.48
C GLU A 72 -27.74 -15.80 17.04
N ILE A 73 -27.27 -16.78 16.26
CA ILE A 73 -27.22 -18.18 16.70
C ILE A 73 -26.15 -18.41 17.78
N TYR A 74 -24.96 -17.81 17.62
CA TYR A 74 -23.82 -18.07 18.50
C TYR A 74 -23.72 -17.12 19.70
N SER A 75 -24.10 -15.85 19.51
CA SER A 75 -23.97 -14.75 20.49
C SER A 75 -25.32 -14.10 20.83
N GLY A 76 -26.45 -14.65 20.36
CA GLY A 76 -27.75 -14.03 20.53
C GLY A 76 -28.31 -14.10 21.96
N LYS A 77 -29.51 -13.51 22.12
CA LYS A 77 -30.17 -13.31 23.42
C LYS A 77 -30.38 -14.60 24.23
N GLU A 78 -30.50 -15.75 23.55
CA GLU A 78 -30.75 -17.05 24.19
C GLU A 78 -29.46 -17.73 24.73
N ARG A 79 -28.27 -17.39 24.19
CA ARG A 79 -26.97 -17.89 24.65
C ARG A 79 -26.08 -16.73 25.11
N ASP A 80 -26.49 -16.11 26.21
CA ASP A 80 -25.70 -15.06 26.86
C ASP A 80 -24.53 -15.67 27.67
N PHE A 81 -23.30 -15.30 27.30
CA PHE A 81 -22.08 -15.71 28.00
C PHE A 81 -21.95 -15.16 29.42
N GLN A 82 -22.74 -14.14 29.81
CA GLN A 82 -22.78 -13.65 31.20
C GLN A 82 -23.57 -14.57 32.12
N ARG A 83 -24.76 -15.03 31.69
CA ARG A 83 -25.63 -15.92 32.48
C ARG A 83 -25.19 -17.38 32.39
N PHE A 84 -24.66 -17.79 31.24
CA PHE A 84 -24.19 -19.15 30.99
C PHE A 84 -22.72 -19.11 30.54
N PRO A 85 -21.78 -18.82 31.47
CA PRO A 85 -20.37 -18.87 31.14
C PRO A 85 -20.00 -20.30 30.74
N ALA A 86 -19.11 -20.43 29.75
CA ALA A 86 -18.56 -21.73 29.40
C ALA A 86 -17.97 -22.40 30.64
N VAL A 87 -18.27 -23.69 30.84
CA VAL A 87 -17.73 -24.49 31.96
C VAL A 87 -16.21 -24.43 31.89
N LYS A 88 -15.58 -23.79 32.89
CA LYS A 88 -14.13 -23.73 33.02
C LYS A 88 -13.68 -24.87 33.93
N TYR A 89 -12.90 -25.78 33.37
CA TYR A 89 -12.19 -26.76 34.18
C TYR A 89 -11.01 -26.07 34.88
N PRO A 90 -10.77 -26.33 36.17
CA PRO A 90 -9.58 -25.83 36.84
C PRO A 90 -8.35 -26.46 36.16
N LEU A 91 -7.37 -25.63 35.83
CA LEU A 91 -6.12 -26.09 35.20
C LEU A 91 -5.27 -26.94 36.15
N THR A 92 -5.40 -26.71 37.46
CA THR A 92 -4.60 -27.37 38.48
C THR A 92 -5.48 -28.10 39.48
N HIS A 93 -4.94 -29.19 40.02
CA HIS A 93 -5.61 -29.97 41.06
C HIS A 93 -5.73 -29.14 42.36
N PRO A 94 -6.74 -29.41 43.21
CA PRO A 94 -6.85 -28.77 44.52
C PRO A 94 -5.62 -29.09 45.39
N LYS A 95 -5.31 -28.20 46.34
CA LYS A 95 -4.15 -28.35 47.22
C LYS A 95 -4.23 -29.65 48.03
N VAL A 96 -3.13 -30.39 48.09
CA VAL A 96 -2.98 -31.63 48.87
C VAL A 96 -1.90 -31.41 49.92
N ARG A 97 -2.16 -31.84 51.17
CA ARG A 97 -1.18 -31.84 52.27
C ARG A 97 -0.71 -33.28 52.52
N LEU A 98 0.54 -33.42 52.99
CA LEU A 98 1.17 -34.73 53.27
C LEU A 98 1.25 -35.71 52.07
N GLY A 99 1.01 -35.22 50.85
CA GLY A 99 1.10 -36.01 49.61
C GLY A 99 -0.14 -36.81 49.25
N PHE A 100 -1.01 -37.17 50.21
CA PHE A 100 -2.20 -37.99 49.94
C PHE A 100 -3.53 -37.44 50.47
N LEU A 101 -3.53 -36.45 51.37
CA LEU A 101 -4.77 -35.90 51.96
C LEU A 101 -5.15 -34.55 51.34
N PRO A 102 -6.37 -34.39 50.79
CA PRO A 102 -6.80 -33.11 50.22
C PRO A 102 -7.00 -32.06 51.31
N ASP A 103 -6.76 -30.78 50.97
CA ASP A 103 -6.95 -29.65 51.89
C ASP A 103 -8.40 -29.55 52.39
N SER A 104 -9.38 -30.03 51.63
CA SER A 104 -10.79 -30.09 52.04
C SER A 104 -11.02 -30.87 53.33
N TRP A 105 -10.26 -31.96 53.56
CA TRP A 105 -10.35 -32.74 54.79
C TRP A 105 -9.82 -31.94 56.01
N PHE A 106 -8.77 -31.16 55.82
CA PHE A 106 -8.24 -30.26 56.85
C PHE A 106 -9.19 -29.10 57.12
N GLN A 107 -9.79 -28.52 56.07
CA GLN A 107 -10.75 -27.42 56.17
C GLN A 107 -12.01 -27.82 56.97
N ALA A 108 -12.49 -29.06 56.81
CA ALA A 108 -13.65 -29.55 57.57
C ALA A 108 -13.42 -29.57 59.09
N LEU A 109 -12.19 -29.86 59.53
CA LEU A 109 -11.81 -29.98 60.95
C LEU A 109 -11.29 -28.67 61.56
N TYR A 110 -10.84 -27.73 60.72
CA TYR A 110 -10.32 -26.43 61.12
C TYR A 110 -11.23 -25.60 62.04
N PRO A 111 -12.55 -25.44 61.78
CA PRO A 111 -13.41 -24.62 62.63
C PRO A 111 -13.63 -25.20 64.04
N LYS A 112 -13.29 -26.47 64.27
CA LYS A 112 -13.49 -27.15 65.56
C LYS A 112 -12.20 -27.36 66.33
N THR A 113 -11.12 -27.67 65.63
CA THR A 113 -9.88 -28.19 66.25
C THR A 113 -8.63 -27.38 65.85
N GLY A 114 -8.80 -26.32 65.08
CA GLY A 114 -7.71 -25.45 64.63
C GLY A 114 -6.78 -26.12 63.61
N VAL A 115 -5.62 -25.50 63.35
CA VAL A 115 -4.63 -25.98 62.38
C VAL A 115 -4.05 -27.34 62.80
N THR A 116 -3.86 -27.56 64.10
CA THR A 116 -3.19 -28.73 64.66
C THR A 116 -4.11 -29.94 64.77
N GLY A 117 -5.42 -29.73 64.88
CA GLY A 117 -6.41 -30.79 65.05
C GLY A 117 -6.32 -31.94 64.06
N PRO A 118 -6.33 -31.68 62.74
CA PRO A 118 -6.18 -32.73 61.73
C PRO A 118 -4.88 -33.55 61.88
N TYR A 119 -3.78 -32.91 62.26
CA TYR A 119 -2.50 -33.60 62.44
C TYR A 119 -2.49 -34.45 63.72
N LEU A 120 -3.05 -33.93 64.81
CA LEU A 120 -3.22 -34.67 66.06
C LEU A 120 -4.20 -35.83 65.89
N PHE A 121 -5.22 -35.68 65.03
CA PHE A 121 -6.14 -36.75 64.68
C PHE A 121 -5.41 -37.89 63.94
N LEU A 122 -4.58 -37.58 62.95
CA LEU A 122 -3.80 -38.60 62.23
C LEU A 122 -2.82 -39.31 63.17
N PHE A 123 -2.08 -38.55 63.98
CA PHE A 123 -1.15 -39.10 64.96
C PHE A 123 -1.85 -39.95 66.03
N GLY A 124 -2.95 -39.44 66.58
CA GLY A 124 -3.76 -40.14 67.57
C GLY A 124 -4.39 -41.42 67.03
N THR A 125 -4.89 -41.39 65.78
CA THR A 125 -5.42 -42.58 65.11
C THR A 125 -4.31 -43.61 64.89
N SER A 126 -3.12 -43.20 64.44
CA SER A 126 -1.99 -44.13 64.29
C SER A 126 -1.54 -44.73 65.63
N ALA A 127 -1.46 -43.93 66.70
CA ALA A 127 -1.09 -44.41 68.03
C ALA A 127 -2.13 -45.39 68.60
N PHE A 128 -3.42 -45.12 68.36
CA PHE A 128 -4.51 -46.02 68.73
C PHE A 128 -4.44 -47.36 67.98
N LEU A 129 -4.20 -47.35 66.67
CA LEU A 129 -4.07 -48.57 65.86
C LEU A 129 -2.90 -49.44 66.31
N ILE A 130 -1.78 -48.83 66.70
CA ILE A 130 -0.62 -49.54 67.27
C ILE A 130 -0.95 -50.08 68.67
N SER A 131 -1.56 -49.27 69.54
CA SER A 131 -1.91 -49.67 70.91
C SER A 131 -2.94 -50.80 70.98
N LYS A 132 -3.78 -50.93 69.96
CA LYS A 132 -4.79 -52.00 69.85
C LYS A 132 -4.34 -53.18 68.99
N GLU A 133 -3.07 -53.22 68.59
CA GLU A 133 -2.50 -54.27 67.73
C GLU A 133 -3.29 -54.50 66.43
N ILE A 134 -4.08 -53.51 66.00
CA ILE A 134 -4.74 -53.55 64.68
C ILE A 134 -3.68 -53.39 63.59
N TRP A 135 -2.62 -52.63 63.90
CA TRP A 135 -1.37 -52.62 63.15
C TRP A 135 -0.31 -53.40 63.92
N VAL A 136 -0.17 -54.69 63.60
CA VAL A 136 0.88 -55.57 64.11
C VAL A 136 2.22 -55.16 63.49
N VAL A 137 3.23 -54.92 64.32
CA VAL A 137 4.58 -54.53 63.87
C VAL A 137 5.39 -55.77 63.53
N ASP A 138 5.10 -56.35 62.38
CA ASP A 138 5.90 -57.43 61.78
C ASP A 138 7.13 -56.88 61.03
N PRO A 139 8.12 -57.73 60.68
CA PRO A 139 9.25 -57.32 59.84
C PRO A 139 8.84 -56.66 58.51
N HIS A 140 7.69 -57.05 57.94
CA HIS A 140 7.11 -56.43 56.74
C HIS A 140 6.71 -54.96 56.95
N PHE A 141 6.46 -54.51 58.18
CA PHE A 141 6.14 -53.12 58.47
C PHE A 141 7.36 -52.19 58.25
N ILE A 142 8.58 -52.71 58.47
CA ILE A 142 9.82 -51.99 58.19
C ILE A 142 10.03 -51.83 56.67
N GLU A 143 9.67 -52.84 55.88
CA GLU A 143 9.72 -52.78 54.42
C GLU A 143 8.82 -51.66 53.87
N LEU A 144 7.61 -51.50 54.43
CA LEU A 144 6.70 -50.41 54.08
C LEU A 144 7.30 -49.03 54.39
N GLY A 145 7.94 -48.88 55.55
CA GLY A 145 8.61 -47.63 55.94
C GLY A 145 9.72 -47.21 54.97
N VAL A 146 10.56 -48.17 54.57
CA VAL A 146 11.62 -47.94 53.57
C VAL A 146 11.02 -47.60 52.21
N PHE A 147 9.95 -48.30 51.79
CA PHE A 147 9.25 -48.02 50.54
C PHE A 147 8.71 -46.59 50.48
N VAL A 148 8.06 -46.11 51.55
CA VAL A 148 7.52 -44.74 51.61
C VAL A 148 8.64 -43.69 51.51
N ILE A 149 9.78 -43.91 52.18
CA ILE A 149 10.93 -42.99 52.13
C ILE A 149 11.52 -42.93 50.72
N VAL A 150 11.76 -44.08 50.09
CA VAL A 150 12.32 -44.17 48.74
C VAL A 150 11.37 -43.53 47.72
N MET A 151 10.08 -43.86 47.78
CA MET A 151 9.07 -43.28 46.88
C MET A 151 8.94 -41.76 47.05
N THR A 152 8.94 -41.27 48.30
CA THR A 152 8.93 -39.82 48.56
C THR A 152 10.18 -39.13 48.00
N GLY A 153 11.35 -39.77 48.11
CA GLY A 153 12.60 -39.29 47.53
C GLY A 153 12.55 -39.21 46.00
N LEU A 154 12.04 -40.26 45.35
CA LEU A 154 11.86 -40.32 43.90
C LEU A 154 10.88 -39.24 43.40
N ILE A 155 9.72 -39.09 44.03
CA ILE A 155 8.71 -38.08 43.65
C ILE A 155 9.30 -36.68 43.74
N LYS A 156 10.05 -36.36 44.81
CA LYS A 156 10.65 -35.02 44.97
C LYS A 156 11.75 -34.72 43.95
N LYS A 157 12.53 -35.72 43.52
CA LYS A 157 13.65 -35.54 42.58
C LYS A 157 13.21 -35.58 41.11
N PHE A 158 12.38 -36.56 40.75
CA PHE A 158 11.92 -36.75 39.37
C PHE A 158 10.66 -35.96 39.02
N GLY A 159 9.83 -35.63 40.02
CA GLY A 159 8.59 -34.86 39.84
C GLY A 159 8.74 -33.59 38.99
N PRO A 160 9.64 -32.64 39.30
CA PRO A 160 9.74 -31.39 38.53
C PRO A 160 10.24 -31.62 37.10
N SER A 161 11.06 -32.65 36.86
CA SER A 161 11.52 -32.98 35.51
C SER A 161 10.38 -33.55 34.67
N PHE A 162 9.61 -34.47 35.26
CA PHE A 162 8.47 -35.10 34.60
C PHE A 162 7.33 -34.10 34.32
N SER A 163 7.02 -33.21 35.28
CA SER A 163 6.05 -32.12 35.08
C SER A 163 6.43 -31.27 33.88
N LYS A 164 7.68 -30.76 33.84
CA LYS A 164 8.15 -29.93 32.72
C LYS A 164 8.10 -30.65 31.38
N TYR A 165 8.34 -31.96 31.37
CA TYR A 165 8.24 -32.75 30.14
C TYR A 165 6.80 -32.86 29.66
N LEU A 166 5.85 -33.16 30.55
CA LEU A 166 4.42 -33.19 30.23
C LEU A 166 3.88 -31.81 29.82
N ASP A 167 4.27 -30.75 30.53
CA ASP A 167 3.86 -29.38 30.23
C ASP A 167 4.29 -28.97 28.81
N LYS A 168 5.51 -29.32 28.39
CA LYS A 168 5.99 -29.07 27.02
C LYS A 168 5.17 -29.80 25.96
N GLN A 169 4.81 -31.06 26.20
CA GLN A 169 3.99 -31.84 25.26
C GLN A 169 2.59 -31.24 25.12
N ILE A 170 2.00 -30.79 26.24
CA ILE A 170 0.70 -30.12 26.22
C ILE A 170 0.79 -28.78 25.49
N GLU A 171 1.82 -27.97 25.77
CA GLU A 171 2.05 -26.67 25.13
C GLU A 171 2.24 -26.81 23.62
N GLU A 172 2.99 -27.82 23.16
CA GLU A 172 3.17 -28.11 21.74
C GLU A 172 1.85 -28.46 21.06
N VAL A 173 1.06 -29.35 21.68
CA VAL A 173 -0.27 -29.72 21.17
C VAL A 173 -1.23 -28.51 21.15
N GLU A 174 -1.22 -27.69 22.20
CA GLU A 174 -2.04 -26.47 22.28
C GLU A 174 -1.64 -25.46 21.20
N ASN A 175 -0.33 -25.31 20.96
CA ASN A 175 0.21 -24.43 19.93
C ASN A 175 -0.17 -24.88 18.53
N THR A 176 0.02 -26.16 18.19
CA THR A 176 -0.35 -26.67 16.87
C THR A 176 -1.86 -26.68 16.65
N ARG A 177 -2.66 -27.02 17.67
CA ARG A 177 -4.12 -27.16 17.51
C ARG A 177 -4.86 -25.83 17.55
N TYR A 178 -4.44 -24.89 18.39
CA TYR A 178 -5.19 -23.66 18.62
C TYR A 178 -4.42 -22.40 18.19
N TYR A 179 -3.21 -22.17 18.71
CA TYR A 179 -2.53 -20.90 18.48
C TYR A 179 -2.04 -20.70 17.04
N GLN A 180 -1.46 -21.73 16.42
CA GLN A 180 -0.96 -21.68 15.05
C GLN A 180 -2.06 -21.42 14.01
N PRO A 181 -3.17 -22.20 13.96
CA PRO A 181 -4.24 -21.93 12.99
C PRO A 181 -4.92 -20.60 13.26
N LEU A 182 -5.09 -20.20 14.53
CA LEU A 182 -5.67 -18.90 14.88
C LEU A 182 -4.77 -17.74 14.40
N LYS A 183 -3.45 -17.84 14.59
CA LYS A 183 -2.50 -16.84 14.11
C LYS A 183 -2.47 -16.79 12.58
N ALA A 184 -2.50 -17.95 11.92
CA ALA A 184 -2.57 -18.04 10.47
C ALA A 184 -3.85 -17.39 9.93
N LEU A 185 -5.01 -17.69 10.54
CA LEU A 185 -6.30 -17.09 10.21
C LEU A 185 -6.27 -15.56 10.35
N ASN A 186 -5.80 -15.04 11.49
CA ASN A 186 -5.70 -13.61 11.72
C ASN A 186 -4.79 -12.94 10.67
N SER A 187 -3.61 -13.51 10.40
CA SER A 187 -2.72 -12.99 9.37
C SER A 187 -3.31 -13.03 7.97
N HIS A 188 -4.15 -14.02 7.68
CA HIS A 188 -4.86 -14.13 6.40
C HIS A 188 -5.96 -13.08 6.30
N LEU A 189 -6.74 -12.86 7.36
CA LEU A 189 -7.73 -11.78 7.45
C LEU A 189 -7.08 -10.41 7.23
N ASP A 190 -5.96 -10.14 7.89
CA ASP A 190 -5.23 -8.87 7.72
C ASP A 190 -4.79 -8.65 6.27
N ARG A 191 -4.29 -9.71 5.60
CA ARG A 191 -3.93 -9.64 4.18
C ARG A 191 -5.13 -9.40 3.27
N MET A 192 -6.27 -10.02 3.55
CA MET A 192 -7.49 -9.80 2.79
C MET A 192 -7.99 -8.36 2.96
N VAL A 193 -7.93 -7.80 4.17
CA VAL A 193 -8.30 -6.40 4.42
C VAL A 193 -7.37 -5.47 3.65
N ALA A 194 -6.05 -5.67 3.73
CA ALA A 194 -5.09 -4.87 2.97
C ALA A 194 -5.29 -4.95 1.44
N THR A 195 -5.63 -6.15 0.94
CA THR A 195 -5.96 -6.35 -0.48
C THR A 195 -7.25 -5.62 -0.86
N ALA A 196 -8.28 -5.69 -0.01
CA ALA A 196 -9.55 -4.99 -0.23
C ALA A 196 -9.35 -3.46 -0.24
N ASP A 197 -8.54 -2.91 0.68
CA ASP A 197 -8.19 -1.49 0.71
C ASP A 197 -7.44 -1.06 -0.56
N GLN A 198 -6.52 -1.90 -1.04
CA GLN A 198 -5.83 -1.65 -2.31
C GLN A 198 -6.80 -1.65 -3.50
N GLU A 199 -7.78 -2.56 -3.54
CA GLU A 199 -8.80 -2.57 -4.57
C GLU A 199 -9.74 -1.35 -4.50
N ILE A 200 -10.09 -0.88 -3.30
CA ILE A 200 -10.84 0.37 -3.11
C ILE A 200 -10.06 1.55 -3.67
N ALA A 201 -8.74 1.62 -3.42
CA ALA A 201 -7.86 2.66 -3.96
C ALA A 201 -7.72 2.58 -5.49
N ARG A 202 -7.64 1.37 -6.05
CA ARG A 202 -7.63 1.16 -7.51
C ARG A 202 -8.94 1.61 -8.14
N ALA A 203 -10.07 1.27 -7.53
CA ALA A 203 -11.39 1.65 -8.03
C ALA A 203 -11.60 3.17 -8.00
N SER A 204 -11.16 3.86 -6.94
CA SER A 204 -11.26 5.33 -6.88
C SER A 204 -10.38 6.03 -7.93
N ALA A 205 -9.24 5.44 -8.29
CA ALA A 205 -8.35 5.97 -9.34
C ALA A 205 -8.93 5.88 -10.76
N VAL A 206 -9.90 5.00 -11.02
CA VAL A 206 -10.51 4.84 -12.37
C VAL A 206 -11.15 6.14 -12.86
N ALA A 207 -11.82 6.89 -11.97
CA ALA A 207 -12.43 8.17 -12.34
C ALA A 207 -11.37 9.19 -12.79
N SER A 208 -10.25 9.27 -12.07
CA SER A 208 -9.12 10.13 -12.44
C SER A 208 -8.49 9.71 -13.78
N LEU A 209 -8.34 8.40 -14.01
CA LEU A 209 -7.81 7.86 -15.27
C LEU A 209 -8.71 8.24 -16.47
N VAL A 210 -10.04 8.16 -16.29
CA VAL A 210 -10.99 8.56 -17.34
C VAL A 210 -10.87 10.06 -17.61
N ASN A 211 -10.83 10.90 -16.58
CA ASN A 211 -10.65 12.34 -16.75
C ASN A 211 -9.34 12.68 -17.47
N ALA A 212 -8.23 12.04 -17.09
CA ALA A 212 -6.95 12.23 -17.76
C ALA A 212 -7.01 11.84 -19.24
N LYS A 213 -7.77 10.81 -19.62
CA LYS A 213 -7.97 10.45 -21.04
C LYS A 213 -8.78 11.51 -21.79
N VAL A 214 -9.81 12.07 -21.17
CA VAL A 214 -10.61 13.14 -21.76
C VAL A 214 -9.73 14.38 -22.00
N GLU A 215 -8.98 14.81 -20.99
CA GLU A 215 -8.04 15.94 -21.10
C GLU A 215 -6.96 15.70 -22.17
N ASN A 216 -6.43 14.49 -22.29
CA ASN A 216 -5.46 14.17 -23.34
C ASN A 216 -6.04 14.32 -24.75
N VAL A 217 -7.30 13.91 -24.97
CA VAL A 217 -7.97 14.09 -26.27
C VAL A 217 -8.21 15.57 -26.55
N GLU A 218 -8.58 16.36 -25.55
CA GLU A 218 -8.75 17.80 -25.67
C GLU A 218 -7.43 18.50 -26.05
N LEU A 219 -6.33 18.15 -25.37
CA LEU A 219 -5.00 18.66 -25.70
C LEU A 219 -4.56 18.30 -27.13
N GLN A 220 -4.87 17.09 -27.60
CA GLN A 220 -4.59 16.67 -28.98
C GLN A 220 -5.40 17.50 -29.99
N LEU A 221 -6.67 17.77 -29.70
CA LEU A 221 -7.53 18.60 -30.55
C LEU A 221 -7.00 20.05 -30.62
N GLU A 222 -6.60 20.63 -29.48
CA GLU A 222 -5.99 21.96 -29.45
C GLU A 222 -4.65 22.00 -30.19
N ALA A 223 -3.81 20.98 -30.02
CA ALA A 223 -2.51 20.90 -30.69
C ALA A 223 -2.69 20.86 -32.22
N ALA A 224 -3.62 20.05 -32.72
CA ALA A 224 -3.94 19.98 -34.14
C ALA A 224 -4.49 21.32 -34.67
N TYR A 225 -5.31 22.02 -33.87
CA TYR A 225 -5.81 23.35 -34.23
C TYR A 225 -4.67 24.38 -34.34
N ARG A 226 -3.79 24.44 -33.34
CA ARG A 226 -2.62 25.34 -33.34
C ARG A 226 -1.65 25.01 -34.48
N GLU A 227 -1.45 23.74 -34.79
CA GLU A 227 -0.62 23.30 -35.90
C GLU A 227 -1.15 23.82 -37.23
N ARG A 228 -2.46 23.67 -37.49
CA ARG A 228 -3.10 24.18 -38.72
C ARG A 228 -2.94 25.69 -38.86
N LEU A 229 -3.11 26.45 -37.79
CA LEU A 229 -2.87 27.91 -37.80
C LEU A 229 -1.41 28.25 -38.11
N GLN A 230 -0.45 27.54 -37.51
CA GLN A 230 0.97 27.73 -37.78
C GLN A 230 1.35 27.36 -39.21
N GLN A 231 0.74 26.32 -39.79
CA GLN A 231 0.94 25.95 -41.19
C GLN A 231 0.48 27.07 -42.13
N VAL A 232 -0.70 27.66 -41.88
CA VAL A 232 -1.22 28.81 -42.65
C VAL A 232 -0.30 30.01 -42.52
N TYR A 233 0.10 30.37 -41.29
CA TYR A 233 1.03 31.46 -41.03
C TYR A 233 2.36 31.28 -41.78
N ARG A 234 2.98 30.11 -41.68
CA ARG A 234 4.23 29.79 -42.39
C ARG A 234 4.06 29.81 -43.91
N ALA A 235 2.90 29.42 -44.43
CA ALA A 235 2.63 29.47 -45.87
C ALA A 235 2.53 30.92 -46.38
N VAL A 236 1.85 31.80 -45.64
CA VAL A 236 1.75 33.23 -45.98
C VAL A 236 3.11 33.91 -45.85
N HIS A 237 3.82 33.66 -44.75
CA HIS A 237 5.16 34.22 -44.52
C HIS A 237 6.13 33.83 -45.64
N ARG A 238 6.17 32.55 -46.04
CA ARG A 238 7.00 32.08 -47.17
C ARG A 238 6.69 32.81 -48.49
N ARG A 239 5.43 33.15 -48.76
CA ARG A 239 5.05 33.92 -49.96
C ARG A 239 5.57 35.35 -49.87
N LEU A 240 5.47 35.97 -48.69
CA LEU A 240 5.97 37.33 -48.47
C LEU A 240 7.49 37.39 -48.58
N ASP A 241 8.20 36.47 -47.93
CA ASP A 241 9.66 36.38 -47.99
C ASP A 241 10.15 36.14 -49.42
N TYR A 242 9.43 35.31 -50.19
CA TYR A 242 9.73 35.11 -51.61
C TYR A 242 9.63 36.42 -52.39
N HIS A 243 8.60 37.24 -52.17
CA HIS A 243 8.48 38.54 -52.83
C HIS A 243 9.60 39.49 -52.42
N VAL A 244 9.93 39.56 -51.13
CA VAL A 244 11.03 40.39 -50.63
C VAL A 244 12.35 39.98 -51.26
N GLU A 245 12.67 38.68 -51.28
CA GLU A 245 13.94 38.19 -51.82
C GLU A 245 14.01 38.34 -53.35
N ARG A 246 12.88 38.21 -54.05
CA ARG A 246 12.80 38.50 -55.48
C ARG A 246 13.15 39.96 -55.76
N GLU A 247 12.59 40.91 -55.00
CA GLU A 247 12.90 42.33 -55.17
C GLU A 247 14.36 42.65 -54.78
N ASN A 248 14.88 42.05 -53.70
CA ASN A 248 16.28 42.18 -53.32
C ASN A 248 17.24 41.66 -54.41
N THR A 249 16.95 40.48 -54.98
CA THR A 249 17.73 39.88 -56.06
C THR A 249 17.69 40.74 -57.31
N ARG A 250 16.52 41.29 -57.67
CA ARG A 250 16.38 42.22 -58.79
C ARG A 250 17.24 43.46 -58.61
N ARG A 251 17.21 44.09 -57.43
CA ARG A 251 18.04 45.27 -57.11
C ARG A 251 19.53 44.94 -57.19
N ARG A 252 19.95 43.80 -56.62
CA ARG A 252 21.35 43.32 -56.72
C ARG A 252 21.79 43.10 -58.16
N PHE A 253 20.94 42.47 -58.98
CA PHE A 253 21.23 42.25 -60.39
C PHE A 253 21.36 43.56 -61.17
N GLN A 254 20.45 44.51 -60.94
CA GLN A 254 20.50 45.85 -61.55
C GLN A 254 21.79 46.58 -61.17
N GLN A 255 22.17 46.56 -59.89
CA GLN A 255 23.43 47.15 -59.42
C GLN A 255 24.65 46.48 -60.08
N GLN A 256 24.70 45.15 -60.10
CA GLN A 256 25.82 44.44 -60.72
C GLN A 256 25.92 44.70 -62.23
N HIS A 257 24.78 44.68 -62.93
CA HIS A 257 24.72 44.98 -64.36
C HIS A 257 25.18 46.41 -64.65
N MET A 258 24.71 47.39 -63.86
CA MET A 258 25.13 48.79 -63.97
C MET A 258 26.64 48.92 -63.75
N VAL A 259 27.20 48.32 -62.71
CA VAL A 259 28.65 48.35 -62.44
C VAL A 259 29.43 47.73 -63.60
N ASN A 260 29.03 46.55 -64.06
CA ASN A 260 29.69 45.87 -65.17
C ASN A 260 29.60 46.69 -66.47
N TRP A 261 28.45 47.31 -66.75
CA TRP A 261 28.27 48.15 -67.92
C TRP A 261 29.14 49.40 -67.85
N VAL A 262 29.18 50.08 -66.70
CA VAL A 262 30.06 51.24 -66.48
C VAL A 262 31.52 50.84 -66.67
N VAL A 263 31.96 49.71 -66.10
CA VAL A 263 33.33 49.21 -66.28
C VAL A 263 33.64 48.91 -67.75
N ASP A 264 32.75 48.21 -68.47
CA ASP A 264 32.94 47.89 -69.90
C ASP A 264 32.97 49.16 -70.77
N GLN A 265 32.10 50.14 -70.51
CA GLN A 265 32.11 51.41 -71.23
C GLN A 265 33.37 52.24 -70.92
N VAL A 266 33.83 52.25 -69.67
CA VAL A 266 35.08 52.93 -69.30
C VAL A 266 36.27 52.24 -70.00
N VAL A 267 36.36 50.91 -69.95
CA VAL A 267 37.43 50.16 -70.63
C VAL A 267 37.41 50.39 -72.14
N ARG A 268 36.24 50.40 -72.77
CA ARG A 268 36.10 50.72 -74.20
C ARG A 268 36.40 52.18 -74.54
N GLY A 269 36.12 53.11 -73.62
CA GLY A 269 36.36 54.54 -73.78
C GLY A 269 37.82 54.95 -73.63
N ILE A 270 38.67 54.10 -73.04
CA ILE A 270 40.11 54.32 -72.97
C ILE A 270 40.70 54.15 -74.37
N THR A 271 41.09 55.27 -74.99
CA THR A 271 41.83 55.25 -76.26
C THR A 271 43.32 55.01 -76.00
N PRO A 272 44.06 54.37 -76.93
CA PRO A 272 45.50 54.11 -76.74
C PRO A 272 46.35 55.39 -76.63
N VAL A 273 45.80 56.54 -77.05
CA VAL A 273 46.41 57.86 -76.86
C VAL A 273 46.26 58.32 -75.41
N GLN A 274 45.08 58.13 -74.83
CA GLN A 274 44.80 58.49 -73.44
C GLN A 274 45.61 57.63 -72.46
N GLU A 275 45.85 56.35 -72.75
CA GLU A 275 46.78 55.52 -71.95
C GLU A 275 48.19 56.10 -71.91
N LYS A 276 48.72 56.55 -73.06
CA LYS A 276 50.05 57.17 -73.13
C LYS A 276 50.11 58.49 -72.37
N GLU A 277 49.08 59.32 -72.47
CA GLU A 277 48.99 60.57 -71.72
C GLU A 277 48.92 60.31 -70.22
N THR A 278 48.14 59.32 -69.78
CA THR A 278 48.04 58.94 -68.37
C THR A 278 49.39 58.40 -67.86
N LEU A 279 50.09 57.56 -68.62
CA LEU A 279 51.45 57.11 -68.30
C LEU A 279 52.44 58.29 -68.21
N SER A 280 52.30 59.28 -69.08
CA SER A 280 53.13 60.49 -69.02
C SER A 280 52.86 61.32 -67.76
N GLN A 281 51.60 61.41 -67.33
CA GLN A 281 51.22 62.07 -66.07
C GLN A 281 51.74 61.28 -64.86
N CYS A 282 51.70 59.94 -64.88
CA CYS A 282 52.32 59.12 -63.84
C CYS A 282 53.84 59.33 -63.76
N ILE A 283 54.53 59.44 -64.91
CA ILE A 283 55.97 59.76 -64.95
C ILE A 283 56.23 61.15 -64.39
N MET A 284 55.38 62.14 -64.70
CA MET A 284 55.47 63.48 -64.12
C MET A 284 55.25 63.47 -62.61
N GLU A 285 54.27 62.72 -62.11
CA GLU A 285 54.00 62.64 -60.67
C GLU A 285 55.11 61.90 -59.92
N LEU A 286 55.66 60.82 -60.50
CA LEU A 286 56.86 60.16 -59.97
C LEU A 286 58.07 61.09 -59.97
N ARG A 287 58.26 61.91 -61.02
CA ARG A 287 59.31 62.93 -61.04
C ARG A 287 59.08 63.97 -59.93
N ARG A 288 57.86 64.46 -59.75
CA ARG A 288 57.47 65.38 -58.69
C ARG A 288 57.76 64.80 -57.29
N LEU A 289 57.34 63.56 -57.03
CA LEU A 289 57.61 62.85 -55.77
C LEU A 289 59.11 62.61 -55.58
N SER A 290 59.86 62.29 -56.63
CA SER A 290 61.32 62.11 -56.54
C SER A 290 62.08 63.42 -56.29
N GLN A 291 61.61 64.53 -56.83
CA GLN A 291 62.16 65.86 -56.59
C GLN A 291 61.87 66.30 -55.15
N LEU A 292 60.65 66.08 -54.67
CA LEU A 292 60.28 66.27 -53.25
C LEU A 292 61.18 65.44 -52.31
N ASN A 293 61.48 64.20 -52.68
CA ASN A 293 62.35 63.34 -51.87
C ASN A 293 63.83 63.76 -51.94
N LYS A 294 64.33 64.19 -53.11
CA LYS A 294 65.68 64.76 -53.27
C LYS A 294 65.87 66.05 -52.47
N THR A 295 64.85 66.92 -52.43
CA THR A 295 64.87 68.13 -51.61
C THR A 295 64.83 67.81 -50.11
N ALA A 296 64.19 66.71 -49.70
CA ALA A 296 64.17 66.24 -48.32
C ALA A 296 65.50 65.64 -47.85
N THR A 297 66.35 65.14 -48.77
CA THR A 297 67.71 64.62 -48.45
C THR A 297 68.82 65.67 -48.47
N MET A 298 68.55 66.90 -48.92
CA MET A 298 69.51 68.03 -48.92
C MET A 298 69.27 69.04 -47.78
N ALA A 299 68.30 68.76 -46.90
CA ALA A 299 68.07 69.44 -45.62
C ALA A 299 68.53 68.53 -44.48
#